data_AF-A0A966EVS8-F1
#
_entry.id   AF-A0A966EVS8-F1
#
_cell.length_a   1.000
_cell.length_b   1.000
_cell.length_c   1.000
_cell.angle_alpha   90.00
_cell.angle_beta   90.00
_cell.angle_gamma   90.00
#
_symmetry.space_group_name_H-M   'P 1'
#
loop_
_entity.id
_entity.type
_entity.pdbx_description
1 polymer ?
#
loop_
_entity_poly.entity_id
_entity_poly.type
_entity_poly.pdbx_seq_one_letter_code
_entity_poly.pdbx_strand_id
1 'polypeptide(L)'
;MAQGEKVQHYVESLDGWLELLFLPPDSPELNPDECAWNDLKNNTIGRKQIRDPELLKSEVVRFCRYLQKTPQRVMGYFNTTTTKYAAAT
;
A
#
# COMPACT_ATOMS: atom_id res chain seq x y z
N MET A 1 -8.73 22.50 -14.29
CA MET A 1 -8.60 21.90 -12.95
C MET A 1 -7.26 21.21 -12.84
N ALA A 2 -6.46 21.58 -11.84
CA ALA A 2 -5.24 20.86 -11.47
C ALA A 2 -5.58 19.44 -11.02
N GLN A 3 -4.61 18.51 -11.04
CA GLN A 3 -4.88 17.11 -10.70
C GLN A 3 -5.37 16.94 -9.25
N GLY A 4 -4.87 17.74 -8.31
CA GLY A 4 -5.33 17.74 -6.92
C GLY A 4 -6.80 18.17 -6.76
N GLU A 5 -7.22 19.21 -7.47
CA GLU A 5 -8.61 19.70 -7.44
C GLU A 5 -9.61 18.65 -7.92
N LYS A 6 -9.24 17.86 -8.94
CA LYS A 6 -10.09 16.78 -9.45
C LYS A 6 -10.29 15.67 -8.42
N VAL A 7 -9.21 15.30 -7.71
CA VAL A 7 -9.27 14.27 -6.68
C VAL A 7 -10.14 14.76 -5.52
N GLN A 8 -9.93 15.99 -5.07
CA GLN A 8 -10.71 16.57 -3.99
C GLN A 8 -12.21 16.62 -4.31
N HIS A 9 -12.59 17.09 -5.50
CA HIS A 9 -13.99 17.11 -5.93
C HIS A 9 -14.60 15.71 -5.95
N TYR A 10 -13.84 14.69 -6.38
CA TYR A 10 -14.31 13.32 -6.36
C TYR A 10 -14.52 12.80 -4.93
N VAL A 11 -13.59 13.06 -4.00
CA VAL A 11 -13.76 12.69 -2.60
C VAL A 11 -14.97 13.38 -1.98
N GLU A 12 -15.16 14.67 -2.26
CA GLU A 12 -16.33 15.44 -1.81
C GLU A 12 -17.64 14.85 -2.35
N SER A 13 -17.65 14.38 -3.61
CA SER A 13 -18.84 13.75 -4.22
C SER A 13 -19.24 12.40 -3.61
N LEU A 14 -18.38 11.82 -2.74
CA LEU A 14 -18.65 10.55 -2.07
C LEU A 14 -19.29 10.72 -0.69
N ASP A 15 -19.68 11.94 -0.29
CA ASP A 15 -20.45 12.22 0.93
C ASP A 15 -19.91 11.51 2.19
N GLY A 16 -18.59 11.53 2.37
CA GLY A 16 -17.91 10.96 3.54
C GLY A 16 -17.66 9.44 3.49
N TRP A 17 -18.01 8.75 2.40
CA TRP A 17 -17.64 7.34 2.20
C TRP A 17 -16.14 7.12 2.02
N LEU A 18 -15.41 8.17 1.64
CA LEU A 18 -13.96 8.16 1.50
C LEU A 18 -13.38 9.33 2.29
N GLU A 19 -12.44 9.03 3.19
CA GLU A 19 -11.71 10.02 3.98
C GLU A 19 -10.24 10.05 3.54
N LEU A 20 -9.66 11.25 3.48
CA LEU A 20 -8.24 11.44 3.20
C LEU A 20 -7.48 11.73 4.49
N LEU A 21 -6.52 10.87 4.82
CA LEU A 21 -5.58 11.08 5.91
C LEU A 21 -4.26 11.58 5.33
N PHE A 22 -3.84 12.77 5.75
CA PHE A 22 -2.58 13.37 5.30
C PHE A 22 -1.45 13.06 6.28
N LEU A 23 -0.37 12.50 5.77
CA LEU A 23 0.86 12.30 6.53
C LEU A 23 1.72 13.56 6.49
N PRO A 24 2.54 13.80 7.54
CA PRO A 24 3.59 14.80 7.46
C PRO A 24 4.50 14.55 6.25
N PRO A 25 5.06 15.61 5.64
CA PRO A 25 6.05 15.45 4.58
C PRO A 25 7.23 14.59 5.05
N ASP A 26 7.77 13.78 4.13
CA ASP A 26 8.94 12.91 4.37
C ASP A 26 8.80 11.91 5.53
N SER A 27 7.57 11.44 5.82
CA SER A 27 7.30 10.42 6.85
C SER A 27 6.85 9.06 6.28
N PRO A 28 7.68 8.37 5.47
CA PRO A 28 7.32 7.07 4.89
C PRO A 28 7.07 5.99 5.96
N GLU A 29 7.71 6.08 7.12
CA GLU A 29 7.55 5.15 8.25
C GLU A 29 6.14 5.14 8.85
N LEU A 30 5.34 6.17 8.59
CA LEU A 30 3.94 6.24 9.00
C LEU A 30 3.01 5.55 8.01
N ASN A 31 3.44 5.29 6.77
CA ASN A 31 2.60 4.69 5.76
C ASN A 31 2.69 3.15 5.81
N PRO A 32 1.59 2.43 6.13
CA PRO A 32 1.60 0.98 6.18
C PRO A 32 1.87 0.32 4.81
N ASP A 33 1.73 1.04 3.70
CA ASP A 33 2.07 0.50 2.37
C ASP A 33 3.58 0.22 2.20
N GLU A 34 4.44 0.95 2.90
CA GLU A 34 5.89 0.75 2.88
C GLU A 34 6.25 -0.61 3.45
N CYS A 35 5.47 -1.10 4.44
CA CYS A 35 5.59 -2.47 4.93
C CYS A 35 5.26 -3.50 3.83
N ALA A 36 4.21 -3.26 3.04
CA ALA A 36 3.84 -4.13 1.92
C ALA A 36 4.90 -4.11 0.80
N TRP A 37 5.48 -2.94 0.49
CA TRP A 37 6.57 -2.81 -0.47
C TRP A 37 7.84 -3.51 0.00
N ASN A 38 8.21 -3.33 1.26
CA ASN A 38 9.34 -4.00 1.87
C ASN A 38 9.17 -5.53 1.83
N ASP A 39 7.95 -6.02 2.09
CA ASP A 39 7.63 -7.44 2.02
C ASP A 39 7.74 -7.99 0.59
N LEU A 40 7.14 -7.31 -0.38
CA LEU A 40 7.25 -7.67 -1.80
C LEU A 40 8.71 -7.74 -2.25
N LYS A 41 9.52 -6.73 -1.90
CA LYS A 41 10.94 -6.65 -2.28
C LYS A 41 11.74 -7.77 -1.61
N ASN A 42 11.62 -7.98 -0.30
CA ASN A 42 12.47 -8.92 0.42
C ASN A 42 12.04 -10.39 0.32
N ASN A 43 10.76 -10.65 0.09
CA ASN A 43 10.20 -12.01 0.07
C ASN A 43 9.76 -12.47 -1.32
N THR A 44 9.74 -11.59 -2.33
CA THR A 44 9.45 -11.97 -3.72
C THR A 44 10.54 -11.47 -4.69
N ILE A 45 10.53 -10.19 -5.03
CA ILE A 45 11.23 -9.67 -6.22
C ILE A 45 12.74 -9.65 -6.03
N GLY A 46 13.22 -9.25 -4.85
CA GLY A 46 14.64 -9.13 -4.54
C GLY A 46 15.41 -10.45 -4.55
N ARG A 47 14.69 -11.59 -4.61
CA ARG A 47 15.29 -12.94 -4.71
C ARG A 47 15.20 -13.52 -6.12
N LYS A 48 14.65 -12.80 -7.09
CA LYS A 48 14.40 -13.28 -8.46
C LYS A 48 15.19 -12.48 -9.49
N GLN A 49 15.67 -13.17 -10.52
CA GLN A 49 16.20 -12.50 -11.71
C GLN A 49 15.03 -12.07 -12.59
N ILE A 50 14.65 -10.80 -12.47
CA ILE A 50 13.65 -10.18 -13.34
C ILE A 50 14.35 -9.69 -14.60
N ARG A 51 13.92 -10.16 -15.77
CA ARG A 51 14.59 -9.89 -17.06
C ARG A 51 13.78 -8.98 -17.99
N ASP A 52 12.49 -8.82 -17.70
CA ASP A 52 11.59 -8.01 -18.48
C ASP A 52 10.41 -7.50 -17.63
N PRO A 53 9.68 -6.46 -18.10
CA PRO A 53 8.56 -5.88 -17.37
C PRO A 53 7.36 -6.83 -17.18
N GLU A 54 7.13 -7.77 -18.09
CA GLU A 54 5.99 -8.68 -17.99
C GLU A 54 6.22 -9.71 -16.87
N LEU A 55 7.44 -10.22 -16.77
CA LEU A 55 7.87 -11.06 -15.65
C LEU A 55 7.75 -10.31 -14.33
N LEU A 56 8.21 -9.05 -14.25
CA LEU A 56 8.06 -8.22 -13.06
C LEU A 56 6.60 -8.13 -12.63
N LYS A 57 5.72 -7.76 -13.57
CA LYS A 57 4.28 -7.62 -13.34
C LYS A 57 3.65 -8.93 -12.87
N SER A 58 3.99 -10.05 -13.52
CA SER A 58 3.46 -11.37 -13.16
C SER A 58 3.81 -11.76 -11.72
N GLU A 59 5.03 -11.43 -11.27
CA GLU A 59 5.51 -11.73 -9.92
C GLU A 59 4.87 -10.80 -8.87
N VAL A 60 4.73 -9.52 -9.17
CA VAL A 60 3.98 -8.56 -8.33
C VAL A 60 2.54 -9.06 -8.15
N VAL A 61 1.85 -9.39 -9.24
CA VAL A 61 0.45 -9.85 -9.20
C VAL A 61 0.33 -11.17 -8.41
N ARG A 62 1.27 -12.09 -8.58
CA ARG A 62 1.32 -13.34 -7.81
C ARG A 62 1.45 -13.06 -6.31
N PHE A 63 2.32 -12.13 -5.92
CA PHE A 63 2.47 -11.74 -4.52
C PHE A 63 1.22 -11.06 -3.97
N CYS A 64 0.59 -10.14 -4.71
CA CYS A 64 -0.68 -9.52 -4.29
C CYS A 64 -1.78 -10.57 -4.08
N ARG A 65 -1.89 -11.58 -4.95
CA ARG A 65 -2.83 -12.71 -4.77
C ARG A 65 -2.51 -13.57 -3.55
N TYR A 66 -1.24 -13.70 -3.18
CA TYR A 66 -0.84 -14.36 -1.94
C TYR A 66 -1.25 -13.53 -0.71
N LEU A 67 -1.05 -12.21 -0.74
CA LEU A 67 -1.49 -11.32 0.35
C LEU A 67 -3.01 -11.35 0.54
N GLN A 68 -3.79 -11.35 -0.54
CA GLN A 68 -5.25 -11.48 -0.50
C GLN A 68 -5.71 -12.75 0.23
N LYS A 69 -4.92 -13.82 0.19
CA LYS A 69 -5.20 -15.10 0.87
C LYS A 69 -4.61 -15.18 2.29
N THR A 70 -3.90 -14.14 2.72
CA THR A 70 -3.17 -14.12 4.00
C THR A 70 -3.49 -12.85 4.79
N PRO A 71 -4.75 -12.65 5.24
CA PRO A 71 -5.17 -11.40 5.87
C PRO A 71 -4.39 -11.07 7.14
N GLN A 72 -3.91 -12.07 7.89
CA GLN A 72 -3.08 -11.85 9.08
C GLN A 72 -1.77 -11.13 8.75
N ARG A 73 -1.21 -11.39 7.56
CA ARG A 73 0.00 -10.72 7.10
C ARG A 73 -0.27 -9.25 6.79
N VAL A 74 -1.40 -8.98 6.13
CA VAL A 74 -1.84 -7.60 5.83
C VAL A 74 -2.13 -6.83 7.11
N MET A 75 -2.86 -7.42 8.07
CA MET A 75 -3.09 -6.81 9.39
C MET A 75 -1.78 -6.51 10.12
N GLY A 76 -0.77 -7.37 9.96
CA GLY A 76 0.57 -7.15 10.50
C GLY A 76 1.24 -5.87 10.03
N TYR A 77 0.97 -5.40 8.81
CA TYR A 77 1.51 -4.13 8.28
C TYR A 77 1.01 -2.90 9.02
N PHE A 78 -0.18 -2.99 9.61
CA PHE A 78 -0.75 -1.92 10.42
C PHE A 78 -0.30 -2.00 11.87
N ASN A 79 0.19 -3.15 12.36
CA ASN A 79 0.49 -3.37 13.78
C ASN A 79 1.97 -3.12 14.16
N THR A 80 2.68 -2.24 13.45
CA THR A 80 4.00 -1.76 13.85
C THR A 80 3.88 -0.57 14.81
N THR A 81 4.97 -0.18 15.47
CA THR A 81 4.97 0.97 16.39
C THR A 81 4.49 2.27 15.71
N THR A 82 4.84 2.49 14.44
CA THR A 82 4.56 3.75 13.72
C THR A 82 3.29 3.73 12.89
N THR A 83 2.78 2.56 12.53
CA THR A 83 1.59 2.41 11.66
C THR A 83 0.30 2.08 12.42
N LYS A 84 0.39 1.85 13.74
CA LYS A 84 -0.75 1.38 14.56
C LYS A 84 -1.93 2.35 14.59
N TYR A 85 -1.69 3.63 14.34
CA TYR A 85 -2.76 4.62 14.22
C TYR A 85 -3.74 4.31 13.08
N ALA A 86 -3.30 3.59 12.05
CA ALA A 86 -4.11 3.22 10.89
C ALA A 86 -4.71 1.81 10.99
N ALA A 87 -4.52 1.11 12.12
CA ALA A 87 -5.12 -0.20 12.32
C ALA A 87 -6.63 -0.08 12.49
N ALA A 88 -7.40 -0.87 11.73
CA ALA A 88 -8.84 -0.99 11.94
C ALA A 88 -9.11 -1.70 13.28
N THR A 89 -10.08 -1.18 14.03
CA THR A 89 -10.58 -1.77 15.28
C THR A 89 -11.38 -3.05 15.06
#